data_AF-A0A6P0T3Q6-F1
#
_entry.id   AF-A0A6P0T3Q6-F1
#
_cell.length_a   1.000
_cell.length_b   1.000
_cell.length_c   1.000
_cell.angle_alpha   90.00
_cell.angle_beta   90.00
_cell.angle_gamma   90.00
#
_symmetry.space_group_name_H-M   'P 1'
#
loop_
_entity.id
_entity.type
_entity.pdbx_description
1 polymer ?
#
loop_
_entity_poly.entity_id
_entity_poly.type
_entity_poly.pdbx_seq_one_letter_code
_entity_poly.pdbx_strand_id
1 'polypeptide(L)'
;APLKAELLSAGIRYVFLGKELGARPADLSCYVGGKALYEKIAATDLFSAGLKRVIQGAETYQIALMCAEKDPITCHRTILVCQHLVKSGLEINHILNDGSLESHQDLEERLLSSHGLNDSQIKQPKQLSLFDDPTSMDNWDNCSREDRLKEVYHRQGDTIAYLAKGVGSRE
;
A
#
# COMPACT_ATOMS: atom_id res chain seq x y z
N ALA A 1 -0.69 -27.45 -1.43
CA ALA A 1 -1.12 -26.82 -0.16
C ALA A 1 -0.23 -27.22 1.03
N PRO A 2 1.08 -26.94 1.01
CA PRO A 2 1.95 -27.18 2.18
C PRO A 2 1.83 -26.06 3.24
N LEU A 3 1.81 -24.78 2.83
CA LEU A 3 1.93 -23.65 3.76
C LEU A 3 0.90 -23.65 4.89
N LYS A 4 -0.39 -23.89 4.59
CA LYS A 4 -1.44 -23.91 5.63
C LYS A 4 -1.24 -25.03 6.65
N ALA A 5 -0.79 -26.20 6.21
CA ALA A 5 -0.57 -27.35 7.08
C ALA A 5 0.66 -27.13 7.96
N GLU A 6 1.75 -26.62 7.39
CA GLU A 6 2.99 -26.30 8.12
C GLU A 6 2.78 -25.17 9.13
N LEU A 7 2.04 -24.12 8.77
CA LEU A 7 1.70 -23.07 9.73
C LEU A 7 0.83 -23.62 10.87
N LEU A 8 -0.13 -24.48 10.56
CA LEU A 8 -0.99 -25.09 11.57
C LEU A 8 -0.21 -26.00 12.54
N SER A 9 0.78 -26.77 12.05
CA SER A 9 1.65 -27.58 12.91
C SER A 9 2.51 -26.73 13.84
N ALA A 10 2.86 -25.51 13.41
CA ALA A 10 3.50 -24.49 14.24
C ALA A 10 2.51 -23.67 15.12
N GLY A 11 1.22 -24.01 15.14
CA GLY A 11 0.19 -23.31 15.93
C GLY A 11 -0.31 -22.00 15.30
N ILE A 12 0.08 -21.69 14.07
CA ILE A 12 -0.28 -20.47 13.34
C ILE A 12 -1.47 -20.75 12.42
N ARG A 13 -2.56 -20.00 12.62
CA ARG A 13 -3.74 -20.10 11.75
C ARG A 13 -3.50 -19.30 10.47
N TYR A 14 -3.74 -19.93 9.32
CA TYR A 14 -3.59 -19.31 8.02
C TYR A 14 -4.93 -19.17 7.29
N VAL A 15 -5.19 -17.97 6.79
CA VAL A 15 -6.34 -17.63 5.94
C VAL A 15 -5.85 -16.88 4.71
N PHE A 16 -6.26 -17.34 3.53
CA PHE A 16 -5.99 -16.64 2.29
C PHE A 16 -7.07 -15.58 2.03
N LEU A 17 -6.67 -14.31 1.95
CA LEU A 17 -7.54 -13.15 1.65
C LEU A 17 -7.16 -12.48 0.31
N GLY A 18 -6.64 -13.25 -0.65
CA GLY A 18 -6.23 -12.69 -1.93
C GLY A 18 -7.40 -12.22 -2.82
N LYS A 19 -8.63 -12.71 -2.56
CA LYS A 19 -9.82 -12.24 -3.25
C LYS A 19 -10.25 -10.86 -2.73
N GLU A 20 -10.19 -10.66 -1.42
CA GLU A 20 -10.66 -9.46 -0.75
C GLU A 20 -9.61 -8.35 -0.70
N LEU A 21 -8.37 -8.70 -0.33
CA LEU A 21 -7.31 -7.72 -0.08
C LEU A 21 -6.21 -7.74 -1.15
N GLY A 22 -6.38 -8.54 -2.21
CA GLY A 22 -5.47 -8.65 -3.36
C GLY A 22 -5.47 -7.41 -4.27
N ALA A 23 -4.33 -7.11 -4.89
CA ALA A 23 -4.21 -6.04 -5.88
C ALA A 23 -4.50 -6.50 -7.33
N ARG A 24 -5.10 -7.68 -7.52
CA ARG A 24 -5.54 -8.20 -8.83
C ARG A 24 -7.02 -8.59 -8.77
N PRO A 25 -7.92 -7.61 -8.64
CA PRO A 25 -9.35 -7.89 -8.55
C PRO A 25 -9.86 -8.53 -9.84
N ALA A 26 -10.91 -9.36 -9.73
CA ALA A 26 -11.60 -9.89 -10.91
C ALA A 26 -12.44 -8.81 -11.63
N ASP A 27 -12.82 -7.75 -10.91
CA ASP A 27 -13.57 -6.63 -11.48
C ASP A 27 -12.68 -5.77 -12.39
N LEU A 28 -12.98 -5.79 -13.68
CA LEU A 28 -12.27 -5.01 -14.70
C LEU A 28 -12.47 -3.51 -14.55
N SER A 29 -13.51 -3.05 -13.84
CA SER A 29 -13.74 -1.62 -13.58
C SER A 29 -12.61 -0.98 -12.77
N CYS A 30 -11.87 -1.79 -12.00
CA CYS A 30 -10.70 -1.40 -11.23
C CYS A 30 -9.47 -1.11 -12.10
N TYR A 31 -9.52 -1.37 -13.40
CA TYR A 31 -8.39 -1.18 -14.30
C TYR A 31 -8.57 0.05 -15.19
N VAL A 32 -7.50 0.81 -15.39
CA VAL A 32 -7.42 1.92 -16.36
C VAL A 32 -6.14 1.75 -17.17
N GLY A 33 -6.27 1.71 -18.50
CA GLY A 33 -5.12 1.41 -19.38
C GLY A 33 -4.48 0.05 -19.10
N GLY A 34 -5.23 -0.92 -18.57
CA GLY A 34 -4.72 -2.24 -18.19
C GLY A 34 -3.95 -2.28 -16.86
N LYS A 35 -3.81 -1.16 -16.16
CA LYS A 35 -3.22 -1.09 -14.80
C LYS A 35 -4.32 -1.06 -13.74
N ALA A 36 -4.16 -1.82 -12.68
CA ALA A 36 -5.07 -1.79 -11.54
C ALA A 36 -4.88 -0.48 -10.75
N LEU A 37 -5.96 0.28 -10.58
CA LEU A 37 -5.97 1.49 -9.75
C LEU A 37 -6.39 1.14 -8.33
N TYR A 38 -5.53 1.42 -7.36
CA TYR A 38 -5.74 1.02 -5.96
C TYR A 38 -6.92 1.74 -5.32
N GLU A 39 -7.18 2.98 -5.69
CA GLU A 39 -8.33 3.75 -5.22
C GLU A 39 -9.65 3.07 -5.65
N LYS A 40 -9.67 2.51 -6.86
CA LYS A 40 -10.84 1.76 -7.35
C LYS A 40 -11.03 0.45 -6.61
N ILE A 41 -9.94 -0.27 -6.32
CA ILE A 41 -9.98 -1.49 -5.49
C ILE A 41 -10.50 -1.15 -4.09
N ALA A 42 -9.95 -0.09 -3.49
CA ALA A 42 -10.30 0.35 -2.15
C ALA A 42 -11.77 0.78 -2.01
N ALA A 43 -12.38 1.22 -3.10
CA ALA A 43 -13.80 1.58 -3.17
C ALA A 43 -14.75 0.38 -3.29
N THR A 44 -14.24 -0.85 -3.47
CA THR A 44 -15.09 -2.05 -3.60
C THR A 44 -15.62 -2.54 -2.25
N ASP A 45 -16.86 -3.07 -2.26
CA ASP A 45 -17.44 -3.73 -1.08
C ASP A 45 -16.60 -4.93 -0.61
N LEU A 46 -16.00 -5.64 -1.57
CA LEU A 46 -15.18 -6.82 -1.31
C LEU A 46 -13.91 -6.46 -0.51
N PHE A 47 -13.27 -5.34 -0.86
CA PHE A 47 -12.14 -4.82 -0.10
C PHE A 47 -12.55 -4.36 1.30
N SER A 48 -13.66 -3.62 1.42
CA SER A 48 -14.21 -3.20 2.71
C SER A 48 -14.51 -4.39 3.64
N ALA A 49 -15.08 -5.48 3.09
CA ALA A 49 -15.32 -6.71 3.84
C ALA A 49 -14.01 -7.37 4.31
N GLY A 50 -12.97 -7.36 3.46
CA GLY A 50 -11.63 -7.83 3.82
C GLY A 50 -11.03 -7.05 4.99
N LEU A 51 -11.10 -5.71 4.95
CA LEU A 51 -10.59 -4.86 6.05
C LEU A 51 -11.32 -5.14 7.36
N LYS A 52 -12.67 -5.17 7.34
CA LYS A 52 -13.49 -5.46 8.52
C LYS A 52 -13.10 -6.80 9.15
N ARG A 53 -12.86 -7.81 8.33
CA ARG A 53 -12.43 -9.13 8.80
C ARG A 53 -11.07 -9.08 9.51
N VAL A 54 -10.11 -8.31 8.99
CA VAL A 54 -8.79 -8.14 9.63
C VAL A 54 -8.94 -7.38 10.94
N ILE A 55 -9.68 -6.27 10.95
CA ILE A 55 -9.91 -5.44 12.15
C ILE A 55 -10.56 -6.27 13.26
N GLN A 56 -11.64 -6.98 12.96
CA GLN A 56 -12.30 -7.86 13.93
C GLN A 56 -11.38 -9.00 14.41
N GLY A 57 -10.56 -9.55 13.51
CA GLY A 57 -9.60 -10.58 13.88
C GLY A 57 -8.52 -10.04 14.84
N ALA A 58 -8.09 -8.80 14.67
CA ALA A 58 -7.05 -8.17 15.49
C ALA A 58 -7.49 -7.98 16.96
N GLU A 59 -8.79 -7.97 17.24
CA GLU A 59 -9.32 -7.95 18.61
C GLU A 59 -9.01 -9.24 19.39
N THR A 60 -8.79 -10.35 18.70
CA THR A 60 -8.60 -11.69 19.30
C THR A 60 -7.24 -12.31 18.98
N TYR A 61 -6.63 -11.92 17.85
CA TYR A 61 -5.43 -12.56 17.32
C TYR A 61 -4.33 -11.54 17.07
N GLN A 62 -3.09 -11.97 17.25
CA GLN A 62 -1.94 -11.30 16.64
C GLN A 62 -1.89 -11.67 15.16
N ILE A 63 -2.10 -10.69 14.28
CA ILE A 63 -2.21 -10.91 12.84
C ILE A 63 -0.93 -10.44 12.14
N ALA A 64 -0.39 -11.31 11.28
CA ALA A 64 0.63 -10.95 10.31
C ALA A 64 0.05 -11.02 8.89
N LEU A 65 0.22 -9.94 8.12
CA LEU A 65 -0.10 -9.92 6.68
C LEU A 65 1.15 -10.27 5.89
N MET A 66 1.10 -11.35 5.11
CA MET A 66 2.25 -11.82 4.33
C MET A 66 2.30 -11.14 2.94
N CYS A 67 3.49 -10.76 2.51
CA CYS A 67 3.84 -10.21 1.19
C CYS A 67 5.06 -10.97 0.62
N ALA A 68 5.33 -10.85 -0.68
CA ALA A 68 6.53 -11.44 -1.31
C ALA A 68 7.68 -10.42 -1.48
N GLU A 69 7.35 -9.15 -1.33
CA GLU A 69 8.19 -7.99 -1.51
C GLU A 69 9.10 -7.79 -0.28
N LYS A 70 10.39 -7.46 -0.51
CA LYS A 70 11.39 -7.25 0.56
C LYS A 70 11.26 -5.89 1.24
N ASP A 71 10.91 -4.86 0.48
CA ASP A 71 10.70 -3.50 0.98
C ASP A 71 9.19 -3.23 1.06
N PRO A 72 8.64 -2.87 2.23
CA PRO A 72 7.22 -2.62 2.35
C PRO A 72 6.73 -1.44 1.49
N ILE A 73 7.55 -0.46 1.09
CA ILE A 73 7.14 0.61 0.16
C ILE A 73 6.82 0.06 -1.25
N THR A 74 7.40 -1.08 -1.60
CA THR A 74 7.13 -1.77 -2.87
C THR A 74 5.99 -2.79 -2.76
N CYS A 75 5.49 -3.05 -1.56
CA CYS A 75 4.45 -4.03 -1.28
C CYS A 75 3.06 -3.39 -1.36
N HIS A 76 2.17 -3.99 -2.13
CA HIS A 76 0.79 -3.54 -2.20
C HIS A 76 0.01 -3.73 -0.89
N ARG A 77 0.41 -4.63 0.02
CA ARG A 77 -0.23 -4.70 1.36
C ARG A 77 0.03 -3.41 2.11
N THR A 78 1.20 -2.80 1.97
CA THR A 78 1.45 -1.49 2.57
C THR A 78 0.66 -0.40 1.88
N ILE A 79 0.84 -0.27 0.57
CA ILE A 79 0.35 0.87 -0.22
C ILE A 79 -1.17 0.85 -0.41
N LEU A 80 -1.81 -0.33 -0.47
CA LEU A 80 -3.26 -0.44 -0.57
C LEU A 80 -3.92 -0.83 0.76
N VAL A 81 -3.41 -1.82 1.48
CA VAL A 81 -4.14 -2.40 2.63
C VAL A 81 -3.87 -1.64 3.93
N CYS A 82 -2.60 -1.49 4.32
CA CYS A 82 -2.20 -0.89 5.59
C CYS A 82 -2.57 0.59 5.67
N GLN A 83 -2.46 1.34 4.56
CA GLN A 83 -2.94 2.73 4.45
C GLN A 83 -4.40 2.89 4.89
N HIS A 84 -5.23 1.87 4.66
CA HIS A 84 -6.64 1.88 5.09
C HIS A 84 -6.85 1.28 6.48
N LEU A 85 -6.06 0.28 6.89
CA LEU A 85 -6.14 -0.31 8.23
C LEU A 85 -5.73 0.66 9.33
N VAL A 86 -4.69 1.48 9.12
CA VAL A 86 -4.18 2.42 10.14
C VAL A 86 -5.25 3.42 10.59
N LYS A 87 -6.21 3.75 9.72
CA LYS A 87 -7.36 4.62 10.01
C LYS A 87 -8.31 4.04 11.07
N SER A 88 -8.20 2.74 11.35
CA SER A 88 -8.98 2.05 12.39
C SER A 88 -8.29 2.08 13.76
N GLY A 89 -7.17 2.82 13.91
CA GLY A 89 -6.43 2.93 15.17
C GLY A 89 -5.55 1.74 15.50
N LEU A 90 -5.30 0.86 14.52
CA LEU A 90 -4.39 -0.29 14.70
C LEU A 90 -2.93 0.16 14.65
N GLU A 91 -2.13 -0.34 15.58
CA GLU A 91 -0.67 -0.24 15.50
C GLU A 91 -0.15 -1.26 14.48
N ILE A 92 0.56 -0.76 13.47
CA ILE A 92 1.10 -1.57 12.38
C ILE A 92 2.61 -1.41 12.34
N ASN A 93 3.33 -2.54 12.38
CA ASN A 93 4.77 -2.62 12.16
C ASN A 93 5.04 -3.48 10.93
N HIS A 94 6.06 -3.11 10.16
CA HIS A 94 6.53 -3.83 8.99
C HIS A 94 7.80 -4.60 9.34
N ILE A 95 7.81 -5.90 9.04
CA ILE A 95 8.99 -6.75 9.21
C ILE A 95 9.89 -6.56 7.98
N LEU A 96 11.07 -5.98 8.18
CA LEU A 96 12.06 -5.73 7.13
C LEU A 96 12.84 -7.00 6.78
N ASN A 97 13.63 -6.96 5.69
CA ASN A 97 14.35 -8.15 5.20
C ASN A 97 15.35 -8.73 6.20
N ASP A 98 15.90 -7.89 7.09
CA ASP A 98 16.83 -8.27 8.14
C ASP A 98 16.12 -8.72 9.44
N GLY A 99 14.79 -8.74 9.44
CA GLY A 99 13.94 -9.09 10.59
C GLY A 99 13.69 -7.94 11.57
N SER A 100 14.25 -6.76 11.33
CA SER A 100 13.92 -5.57 12.12
C SER A 100 12.51 -5.07 11.85
N LEU A 101 11.98 -4.24 12.76
CA LEU A 101 10.64 -3.67 12.64
C LEU A 101 10.74 -2.19 12.26
N GLU A 102 9.95 -1.78 11.28
CA GLU A 102 9.70 -0.38 10.92
C GLU A 102 8.26 -0.03 11.28
N SER A 103 8.03 1.04 12.05
CA SER A 103 6.66 1.47 12.34
C SER A 103 5.97 1.98 11.07
N HIS A 104 4.63 1.91 11.00
CA HIS A 104 3.92 2.46 9.85
C HIS A 104 4.15 3.98 9.68
N GLN A 105 4.36 4.70 10.78
CA GLN A 105 4.68 6.12 10.76
C GLN A 105 6.07 6.38 10.13
N ASP A 106 7.09 5.62 10.53
CA ASP A 106 8.44 5.76 9.96
C ASP A 106 8.45 5.42 8.47
N LEU A 107 7.67 4.40 8.07
CA LEU A 107 7.47 4.07 6.66
C LEU A 107 6.83 5.23 5.88
N GLU A 108 5.82 5.89 6.44
CA GLU A 108 5.21 7.07 5.80
C GLU A 108 6.21 8.22 5.63
N GLU A 109 7.09 8.45 6.61
CA GLU A 109 8.15 9.45 6.52
C GLU A 109 9.17 9.10 5.42
N ARG A 110 9.54 7.83 5.33
CA ARG A 110 10.40 7.31 4.25
C ARG A 110 9.73 7.43 2.89
N LEU A 111 8.42 7.15 2.80
CA LEU A 111 7.63 7.29 1.58
C LEU A 111 7.59 8.74 1.12
N LEU A 112 7.24 9.68 2.00
CA LEU A 112 7.27 11.12 1.69
C LEU A 112 8.66 11.57 1.21
N SER A 113 9.72 11.12 1.89
CA SER A 113 11.11 11.48 1.55
C SER A 113 11.52 10.95 0.17
N SER A 114 11.10 9.73 -0.19
CA SER A 114 11.40 9.12 -1.49
C SER A 114 10.75 9.83 -2.67
N HIS A 115 9.63 10.52 -2.42
CA HIS A 115 8.91 11.32 -3.42
C HIS A 115 9.24 12.82 -3.35
N GLY A 116 10.17 13.22 -2.47
CA GLY A 116 10.56 14.64 -2.33
C GLY A 116 9.55 15.52 -1.59
N LEU A 117 8.60 14.92 -0.86
CA LEU A 117 7.47 15.61 -0.22
C LEU A 117 7.56 15.63 1.32
N ASN A 118 8.74 15.39 1.89
CA ASN A 118 8.94 15.59 3.33
C ASN A 118 9.05 17.10 3.67
N ASP A 119 8.83 17.44 4.94
CA ASP A 119 8.80 18.84 5.40
C ASP A 119 10.08 19.62 5.12
N SER A 120 11.23 18.96 5.19
CA SER A 120 12.54 19.56 4.96
C SER A 120 12.81 19.85 3.48
N GLN A 121 12.28 19.03 2.57
CA GLN A 121 12.47 19.17 1.12
C GLN A 121 11.54 20.23 0.53
N ILE A 122 10.30 20.32 1.03
CA ILE A 122 9.31 21.30 0.56
C ILE A 122 9.72 22.72 0.93
N LYS A 123 10.24 22.93 2.15
CA LYS A 123 10.66 24.26 2.63
C LYS A 123 11.97 24.76 2.01
N GLN A 124 12.65 23.97 1.19
CA GLN A 124 13.89 24.40 0.54
C GLN A 124 13.57 25.20 -0.73
N PRO A 125 14.20 26.36 -0.93
CA PRO A 125 14.03 27.12 -2.16
C PRO A 125 14.53 26.28 -3.34
N LYS A 126 13.61 25.86 -4.20
CA LYS A 126 13.94 25.10 -5.41
C LYS A 126 14.37 26.07 -6.50
N GLN A 127 15.64 25.99 -6.93
CA GLN A 127 16.08 26.73 -8.11
C GLN A 127 15.47 26.07 -9.35
N LEU A 128 14.55 26.77 -10.00
CA LEU A 128 13.90 26.31 -11.22
C LEU A 128 14.89 26.24 -12.37
N SER A 129 14.86 25.14 -13.12
CA SER A 129 15.54 25.05 -14.39
C SER A 129 14.76 25.80 -15.46
N LEU A 130 15.45 26.29 -16.49
CA LEU A 130 14.84 26.94 -17.66
C LEU A 130 13.89 26.03 -18.44
N PHE A 131 13.91 24.72 -18.17
CA PHE A 131 13.12 23.69 -18.84
C PHE A 131 12.01 23.12 -17.96
N ASP A 132 11.87 23.60 -16.72
CA ASP A 132 10.81 23.14 -15.83
C ASP A 132 9.49 23.75 -16.28
N ASP A 133 8.46 22.91 -16.46
CA ASP A 133 7.11 23.38 -16.74
C ASP A 133 6.52 24.01 -15.46
N PRO A 134 6.26 25.33 -15.43
CA PRO A 134 5.74 26.01 -14.24
C PRO A 134 4.34 25.52 -13.83
N THR A 135 3.63 24.79 -14.70
CA THR A 135 2.33 24.19 -14.41
C THR A 135 2.41 22.78 -13.83
N SER A 136 3.59 22.14 -13.91
CA SER A 136 3.84 20.79 -13.39
C SER A 136 4.27 20.74 -11.92
N MET A 137 4.39 21.91 -11.28
CA MET A 137 4.77 22.01 -9.87
C MET A 137 3.54 22.35 -9.04
N ASP A 138 2.93 21.33 -8.44
CA ASP A 138 1.96 21.59 -7.39
C ASP A 138 2.67 22.37 -6.27
N ASN A 139 2.05 23.43 -5.77
CA ASN A 139 2.64 24.18 -4.67
C ASN A 139 2.38 23.41 -3.35
N TRP A 140 3.27 22.48 -3.02
CA TRP A 140 3.18 21.67 -1.80
C TRP A 140 3.46 22.46 -0.51
N ASP A 141 3.92 23.72 -0.59
CA ASP A 141 4.23 24.57 0.58
C ASP A 141 2.98 24.87 1.42
N ASN A 142 1.80 24.87 0.78
CA ASN A 142 0.51 25.12 1.43
C ASN A 142 -0.33 23.84 1.66
N CYS A 143 0.24 22.66 1.41
CA CYS A 143 -0.47 21.38 1.43
C CYS A 143 -0.32 20.66 2.79
N SER A 144 -1.41 20.13 3.34
CA SER A 144 -1.36 19.38 4.61
C SER A 144 -0.49 18.11 4.49
N ARG A 145 0.02 17.58 5.61
CA ARG A 145 0.74 16.28 5.61
C ARG A 145 -0.15 15.16 5.06
N GLU A 146 -1.44 15.18 5.39
CA GLU A 146 -2.39 14.17 4.92
C GLU A 146 -2.57 14.21 3.40
N ASP A 147 -2.66 15.39 2.81
CA ASP A 147 -2.83 15.54 1.37
C ASP A 147 -1.55 15.15 0.61
N ARG A 148 -0.38 15.47 1.17
CA ARG A 148 0.91 14.96 0.66
C ARG A 148 0.98 13.44 0.73
N LEU A 149 0.50 12.85 1.83
CA LEU A 149 0.45 11.40 1.97
C LEU A 149 -0.46 10.77 0.91
N LYS A 150 -1.67 11.31 0.71
CA LYS A 150 -2.58 10.83 -0.33
C LYS A 150 -1.89 10.82 -1.70
N GLU A 151 -1.16 11.89 -2.02
CA GLU A 151 -0.43 12.00 -3.28
C GLU A 151 0.69 10.96 -3.41
N VAL A 152 1.54 10.78 -2.39
CA VAL A 152 2.62 9.77 -2.48
C VAL A 152 2.08 8.33 -2.50
N TYR A 153 0.98 8.06 -1.80
CA TYR A 153 0.31 6.75 -1.89
C TYR A 153 -0.23 6.51 -3.30
N HIS A 154 -0.84 7.51 -3.93
CA HIS A 154 -1.31 7.44 -5.31
C HIS A 154 -0.15 7.17 -6.29
N ARG A 155 0.91 7.99 -6.25
CA ARG A 155 2.10 7.83 -7.10
C ARG A 155 2.78 6.48 -6.90
N GLN A 156 2.90 6.04 -5.65
CA GLN A 156 3.50 4.76 -5.32
C GLN A 156 2.63 3.62 -5.81
N GLY A 157 1.32 3.71 -5.65
CA GLY A 157 0.33 2.78 -6.17
C GLY A 157 0.47 2.59 -7.68
N ASP A 158 0.56 3.69 -8.44
CA ASP A 158 0.77 3.67 -9.90
C ASP A 158 2.11 3.05 -10.31
N THR A 159 3.15 3.23 -9.49
CA THR A 159 4.48 2.67 -9.73
C THR A 159 4.49 1.15 -9.55
N ILE A 160 3.77 0.63 -8.56
CA ILE A 160 3.74 -0.81 -8.23
C ILE A 160 2.48 -1.52 -8.73
N ALA A 161 1.63 -0.82 -9.48
CA ALA A 161 0.33 -1.31 -9.94
C ALA A 161 0.46 -2.60 -10.75
N TYR A 162 -0.40 -3.56 -10.43
CA TYR A 162 -0.48 -4.80 -11.19
C TYR A 162 -1.18 -4.58 -12.53
N LEU A 163 -0.67 -5.25 -13.56
CA LEU A 163 -1.33 -5.29 -14.86
C LEU A 163 -2.48 -6.30 -14.85
N ALA A 164 -3.52 -6.01 -15.62
CA ALA A 164 -4.59 -6.96 -15.92
C ALA A 164 -3.94 -8.24 -16.45
N LYS A 165 -4.35 -9.40 -15.93
CA LYS A 165 -3.99 -10.66 -16.57
C LYS A 165 -4.58 -10.60 -17.98
N GLY A 166 -3.71 -10.67 -19.00
CA GLY A 166 -4.16 -10.82 -20.37
C GLY A 166 -5.14 -11.99 -20.44
N VAL A 167 -6.22 -11.82 -21.20
CA VAL A 167 -7.07 -12.93 -21.63
C VAL A 167 -6.19 -13.86 -22.47
N GLY A 168 -5.39 -14.71 -21.82
CA GLY A 168 -4.34 -15.47 -22.52
C GLY A 168 -3.13 -15.98 -21.72
N SER A 169 -3.05 -15.86 -20.40
CA SER A 169 -1.94 -16.48 -19.65
C SER A 169 -2.47 -17.45 -18.59
N ARG A 170 -2.58 -18.72 -18.98
CA ARG A 170 -2.61 -19.86 -18.06
C ARG A 170 -1.23 -19.95 -17.40
N GLU A 171 -1.21 -19.96 -16.07
CA GLU A 171 -0.32 -20.74 -15.18
C GLU A 171 -0.78 -20.50 -13.73
#